data_AF-A0A498MB63-F1
#
_entry.id   AF-A0A498MB63-F1
#
_cell.length_a   1.000
_cell.length_b   1.000
_cell.length_c   1.000
_cell.angle_alpha   90.00
_cell.angle_beta   90.00
_cell.angle_gamma   90.00
#
_symmetry.space_group_name_H-M   'P 1'
#
loop_
_entity.id
_entity.type
_entity.pdbx_description
1 polymer ?
#
loop_
_entity_poly.entity_id
_entity_poly.type
_entity_poly.pdbx_seq_one_letter_code
_entity_poly.pdbx_strand_id
1 'polypeptide(L)'
;MSQFWYSEDTAARLAEEVLQQAGGHGRIACISAPSVYQKLKQLESTRSDSVSAVLLEFDKRFKAYGDEFVFYDYNNPLCLPEDLLPQSFDIVIADPPYLSEECLSKVALTVKYLTKGKILLCTGKWK
;
A
#
# COMPACT_ATOMS: atom_id res chain seq x y z
N MET A 1 -15.30 -7.58 -7.99
CA MET A 1 -14.28 -6.97 -7.11
C MET A 1 -14.68 -5.53 -6.89
N SER A 2 -15.03 -5.13 -5.67
CA SER A 2 -15.36 -3.74 -5.36
C SER A 2 -14.06 -2.97 -5.13
N GLN A 3 -13.55 -2.34 -6.17
CA GLN A 3 -12.43 -1.40 -6.04
C GLN A 3 -13.04 -0.01 -5.86
N PHE A 4 -12.89 0.55 -4.66
CA PHE A 4 -13.22 1.95 -4.42
C PHE A 4 -12.00 2.79 -4.76
N TRP A 5 -12.20 3.81 -5.59
CA TRP A 5 -11.16 4.74 -5.97
C TRP A 5 -11.32 6.00 -5.13
N TYR A 6 -10.27 6.41 -4.42
CA TYR A 6 -10.27 7.71 -3.75
C TYR A 6 -10.41 8.84 -4.78
N SER A 7 -11.03 9.94 -4.34
CA SER A 7 -10.94 11.19 -5.10
C SER A 7 -9.49 11.63 -5.20
N GLU A 8 -9.19 12.43 -6.22
CA GLU A 8 -7.86 12.99 -6.45
C GLU A 8 -7.29 13.69 -5.19
N ASP A 9 -8.11 14.50 -4.51
CA ASP A 9 -7.72 15.21 -3.27
C ASP A 9 -7.42 14.25 -2.12
N THR A 10 -8.25 13.22 -1.92
CA THR A 10 -8.02 12.24 -0.85
C THR A 10 -6.77 11.41 -1.12
N ALA A 11 -6.58 10.94 -2.36
CA ALA A 11 -5.39 10.19 -2.74
C ALA A 11 -4.12 11.04 -2.60
N ALA A 12 -4.17 12.33 -2.96
CA ALA A 12 -3.05 13.25 -2.80
C ALA A 12 -2.66 13.45 -1.33
N ARG A 13 -3.65 13.74 -0.46
CA ARG A 13 -3.41 13.90 0.99
C ARG A 13 -2.83 12.64 1.63
N LEU A 14 -3.35 11.47 1.28
CA LEU A 14 -2.82 10.20 1.77
C LEU A 14 -1.39 9.96 1.28
N ALA A 15 -1.10 10.28 0.02
CA ALA A 15 0.24 10.16 -0.55
C ALA A 15 1.24 11.10 0.14
N GLU A 16 0.86 12.35 0.40
CA GLU A 16 1.68 13.33 1.14
C GLU A 16 1.98 12.86 2.57
N GLU A 17 0.98 12.35 3.29
CA GLU A 17 1.16 11.83 4.64
C GLU A 17 2.12 10.64 4.64
N VAL A 18 1.94 9.65 3.75
CA VAL A 18 2.85 8.49 3.73
C VAL A 18 4.27 8.88 3.31
N LEU A 19 4.44 9.84 2.40
CA LEU A 19 5.77 10.38 2.05
C LEU A 19 6.43 11.04 3.26
N GLN A 20 5.69 11.89 3.97
CA GLN A 20 6.19 12.55 5.18
C GLN A 20 6.60 11.54 6.24
N GLN A 21 5.81 10.48 6.44
CA GLN A 21 6.10 9.45 7.43
C GLN A 21 7.24 8.52 7.02
N ALA A 22 7.41 8.26 5.72
CA ALA A 22 8.51 7.47 5.18
C ALA A 22 9.87 8.17 5.34
N GLY A 23 9.90 9.50 5.19
CA GLY A 23 11.13 10.29 5.17
C GLY A 23 11.88 10.20 3.83
N GLY A 24 12.97 10.95 3.67
CA GLY A 24 13.62 11.17 2.36
C GLY A 24 14.19 9.94 1.63
N HIS A 25 14.33 8.81 2.33
CA HIS A 25 14.80 7.53 1.75
C HIS A 25 13.93 6.35 2.21
N GLY A 26 12.69 6.62 2.60
CA GLY A 26 11.81 5.61 3.15
C GLY A 26 11.29 4.64 2.09
N ARG A 27 10.83 3.49 2.56
CA ARG A 27 10.16 2.47 1.74
C ARG A 27 8.70 2.34 2.14
N ILE A 28 7.80 2.48 1.17
CA ILE A 28 6.34 2.49 1.36
C ILE A 28 5.73 1.22 0.76
N ALA A 29 4.89 0.52 1.53
CA ALA A 29 4.05 -0.54 0.99
C ALA A 29 2.60 -0.05 0.87
N CYS A 30 2.03 -0.14 -0.31
CA CYS A 30 0.61 0.12 -0.58
C CYS A 30 -0.11 -1.22 -0.72
N ILE A 31 -0.87 -1.65 0.29
CA ILE A 31 -1.68 -2.87 0.25
C ILE A 31 -3.11 -2.53 -0.15
N SER A 32 -3.53 -3.01 -1.32
CA SER A 32 -4.85 -2.75 -1.89
C SER A 32 -5.23 -1.26 -2.00
N ALA A 33 -4.21 -0.38 -2.08
CA ALA A 33 -4.38 1.08 -2.15
C ALA A 33 -3.85 1.68 -3.46
N PRO A 34 -4.34 1.25 -4.65
CA PRO A 34 -3.75 1.62 -5.93
C PRO A 34 -3.83 3.12 -6.25
N SER A 35 -4.88 3.82 -5.82
CA SER A 35 -5.01 5.27 -6.05
C SER A 35 -3.94 6.08 -5.30
N VAL A 36 -3.55 5.63 -4.10
CA VAL A 36 -2.47 6.28 -3.35
C VAL A 36 -1.14 6.01 -4.04
N TYR A 37 -0.88 4.77 -4.45
CA TYR A 37 0.32 4.42 -5.22
C TYR A 37 0.47 5.25 -6.50
N GLN A 38 -0.62 5.42 -7.26
CA GLN A 38 -0.62 6.27 -8.46
C GLN A 38 -0.21 7.71 -8.16
N LYS A 39 -0.68 8.27 -7.04
CA LYS A 39 -0.27 9.61 -6.61
C LYS A 39 1.18 9.67 -6.16
N LEU A 40 1.69 8.64 -5.48
CA LEU A 40 3.11 8.56 -5.15
C LEU A 40 3.99 8.62 -6.41
N LYS A 41 3.67 7.85 -7.45
CA LYS A 41 4.43 7.88 -8.72
C LYS A 41 4.36 9.23 -9.44
N GLN A 42 3.23 9.95 -9.34
CA GLN A 42 3.13 11.30 -9.90
C GLN A 42 4.02 12.29 -9.15
N LEU A 43 4.02 12.23 -7.81
CA LEU A 43 4.80 13.13 -6.96
C LEU A 43 6.31 12.85 -7.03
N GLU A 44 6.71 11.60 -7.22
CA GLU A 44 8.11 11.17 -7.35
C GLU A 44 8.87 11.98 -8.41
N SER A 45 8.23 12.27 -9.55
CA SER A 45 8.82 13.05 -10.66
C SER A 45 9.21 14.50 -10.29
N THR A 46 8.71 15.02 -9.17
CA THR A 46 8.92 16.40 -8.73
C THR A 46 9.79 16.52 -7.48
N ARG A 47 10.27 15.38 -6.93
CA ARG A 47 11.02 15.34 -5.67
C ARG A 47 12.46 14.89 -5.92
N SER A 48 13.37 15.38 -5.07
CA SER A 48 14.79 14.97 -5.05
C SER A 48 15.05 13.79 -4.11
N ASP A 49 14.05 13.41 -3.31
CA ASP A 49 14.12 12.33 -2.32
C ASP A 49 13.95 10.97 -3.00
N SER A 50 14.77 9.98 -2.64
CA SER A 50 14.68 8.62 -3.19
C SER A 50 13.79 7.72 -2.35
N VAL A 51 12.52 8.10 -2.24
CA VAL A 51 11.48 7.25 -1.64
C VAL A 51 11.08 6.15 -2.62
N SER A 52 10.98 4.91 -2.15
CA SER A 52 10.51 3.80 -2.97
C SER A 52 9.13 3.32 -2.52
N ALA A 53 8.30 2.90 -3.46
CA ALA A 53 6.94 2.41 -3.20
C ALA A 53 6.71 1.06 -3.87
N VAL A 54 6.01 0.15 -3.19
CA VAL A 54 5.59 -1.15 -3.73
C VAL A 54 4.08 -1.27 -3.60
N LEU A 55 3.41 -1.66 -4.69
CA LEU A 55 1.97 -1.92 -4.73
C LEU A 55 1.71 -3.42 -4.61
N LEU A 56 1.07 -3.81 -3.51
CA LEU A 56 0.53 -5.15 -3.31
C LEU A 56 -0.95 -5.14 -3.71
N GLU A 57 -1.29 -5.74 -4.85
CA GLU A 57 -2.68 -5.71 -5.32
C GLU A 57 -3.12 -6.95 -6.11
N PHE A 58 -4.40 -7.30 -5.98
CA PHE A 58 -5.00 -8.46 -6.65
C PHE A 58 -5.22 -8.21 -8.15
N ASP A 59 -5.53 -6.98 -8.52
CA ASP A 59 -5.79 -6.61 -9.90
C ASP A 59 -4.50 -6.62 -10.75
N LYS A 60 -4.42 -7.63 -11.63
CA LYS A 60 -3.27 -7.84 -12.52
C LYS A 60 -3.09 -6.74 -13.57
N ARG A 61 -4.02 -5.78 -13.73
CA ARG A 61 -3.82 -4.61 -14.60
C ARG A 61 -2.65 -3.74 -14.14
N PHE A 62 -2.35 -3.73 -12.84
CA PHE A 62 -1.21 -2.99 -12.29
C PHE A 62 0.15 -3.64 -12.52
N LYS A 63 0.21 -4.82 -13.17
CA LYS A 63 1.47 -5.40 -13.67
C LYS A 63 2.25 -4.47 -14.59
N ALA A 64 1.60 -3.45 -15.16
CA ALA A 64 2.25 -2.40 -15.92
C ALA A 64 3.32 -1.63 -15.12
N TYR A 65 3.31 -1.69 -13.77
CA TYR A 65 4.34 -1.08 -12.92
C TYR A 65 5.60 -1.95 -12.73
N GLY A 66 5.68 -3.13 -13.37
CA GLY A 66 6.87 -3.96 -13.33
C GLY A 66 7.25 -4.41 -11.92
N ASP A 67 8.50 -4.22 -11.54
CA ASP A 67 9.09 -4.69 -10.28
C ASP A 67 8.48 -4.01 -9.03
N GLU A 68 7.78 -2.89 -9.21
CA GLU A 68 7.07 -2.21 -8.12
C GLU A 68 5.68 -2.81 -7.83
N PHE A 69 5.21 -3.77 -8.65
CA PHE A 69 3.94 -4.46 -8.47
C PHE A 69 4.13 -5.88 -7.96
N VAL A 70 3.41 -6.20 -6.89
CA VAL A 70 3.29 -7.54 -6.31
C VAL A 70 1.85 -7.99 -6.44
N PHE A 71 1.62 -9.11 -7.11
CA PHE A 71 0.31 -9.75 -7.08
C PHE A 71 0.03 -10.24 -5.66
N TYR A 72 -1.05 -9.73 -5.06
CA TYR A 72 -1.38 -9.99 -3.67
C TYR A 72 -2.83 -10.50 -3.56
N ASP A 73 -2.98 -11.67 -2.93
CA ASP A 73 -4.27 -12.25 -2.57
C ASP A 73 -4.33 -12.35 -1.05
N TYR A 74 -5.19 -11.56 -0.42
CA TYR A 74 -5.33 -11.55 1.04
C TYR A 74 -5.78 -12.91 1.59
N ASN A 75 -6.34 -13.82 0.78
CA ASN A 75 -6.63 -15.19 1.21
C ASN A 75 -5.37 -15.99 1.55
N ASN A 76 -4.24 -15.60 0.97
CA ASN A 76 -2.91 -16.16 1.20
C ASN A 76 -1.95 -15.02 1.63
N PRO A 77 -2.18 -14.39 2.80
CA PRO A 77 -1.62 -13.08 3.13
C PRO A 77 -0.09 -13.05 3.23
N LEU A 78 0.54 -14.20 3.52
CA LEU A 78 2.00 -14.33 3.62
C LEU A 78 2.61 -15.06 2.41
N CYS A 79 1.84 -15.31 1.35
CA CYS A 79 2.37 -15.79 0.06
C CYS A 79 2.98 -14.62 -0.71
N LEU A 80 4.01 -14.01 -0.11
CA LEU A 80 4.72 -12.86 -0.65
C LEU A 80 6.01 -13.32 -1.35
N PRO A 81 6.49 -12.57 -2.36
CA PRO A 81 7.80 -12.79 -2.95
C PRO A 81 8.94 -12.73 -1.92
N GLU A 82 10.03 -13.47 -2.15
CA GLU A 82 11.17 -13.58 -1.21
C GLU A 82 11.93 -12.26 -1.00
N ASP A 83 11.86 -11.35 -1.96
CA ASP A 83 12.46 -10.01 -1.91
C ASP A 83 11.65 -9.02 -1.04
N LEU A 84 10.41 -9.37 -0.67
CA LEU A 84 9.67 -8.66 0.38
C LEU A 84 10.12 -9.16 1.75
N LEU A 85 11.27 -8.65 2.19
CA LEU A 85 11.83 -8.97 3.49
C LEU A 85 10.90 -8.51 4.64
N PRO A 86 10.85 -9.26 5.76
CA PRO A 86 10.11 -8.83 6.94
C PRO A 86 10.59 -7.47 7.46
N GLN A 87 9.66 -6.66 7.96
CA GLN A 87 9.94 -5.38 8.63
C GLN A 87 10.87 -4.45 7.81
N SER A 88 10.66 -4.42 6.50
CA SER A 88 11.52 -3.66 5.57
C SER A 88 10.90 -2.35 5.11
N PHE A 89 9.63 -2.08 5.43
CA PHE A 89 8.89 -0.88 5.04
C PHE A 89 8.77 0.10 6.20
N ASP A 90 9.14 1.36 5.98
CA ASP A 90 9.09 2.42 6.97
C ASP A 90 7.64 2.84 7.29
N ILE A 91 6.75 2.71 6.31
CA ILE A 91 5.30 2.82 6.49
C ILE A 91 4.56 1.86 5.57
N VAL A 92 3.49 1.27 6.10
CA VAL A 92 2.52 0.49 5.33
C VAL A 92 1.20 1.24 5.30
N ILE A 93 0.71 1.56 4.11
CA ILE A 93 -0.68 1.99 3.92
C ILE A 93 -1.50 0.81 3.42
N ALA A 94 -2.63 0.55 4.09
CA ALA A 94 -3.53 -0.54 3.74
C ALA A 94 -4.95 -0.02 3.54
N ASP A 95 -5.59 -0.45 2.46
CA ASP A 95 -7.00 -0.19 2.16
C ASP A 95 -7.71 -1.51 1.80
N PRO A 96 -8.05 -2.33 2.81
CA PRO A 96 -8.57 -3.67 2.58
C PRO A 96 -9.86 -3.66 1.74
N PRO A 97 -10.03 -4.60 0.79
CA PRO A 97 -11.17 -4.60 -0.12
C PRO A 97 -12.53 -4.82 0.56
N TYR A 98 -12.51 -5.36 1.78
CA TYR A 98 -13.69 -5.64 2.58
C TYR A 98 -13.46 -5.25 4.06
N LEU A 99 -14.54 -4.79 4.71
CA LEU A 99 -14.55 -4.43 6.13
C LEU A 99 -14.89 -5.63 7.04
N SER A 100 -14.87 -6.86 6.51
CA SER A 100 -15.10 -8.06 7.32
C SER A 100 -13.91 -8.31 8.25
N GLU A 101 -14.19 -8.84 9.44
CA GLU A 101 -13.17 -9.21 10.43
C GLU A 101 -12.14 -10.18 9.85
N GLU A 102 -12.57 -11.12 9.01
CA GLU A 102 -11.69 -12.06 8.31
C GLU A 102 -10.71 -11.35 7.37
N CYS A 103 -11.21 -10.42 6.54
CA CYS A 103 -10.39 -9.65 5.61
C CYS A 103 -9.38 -8.79 6.37
N LEU A 104 -9.84 -8.06 7.38
CA LEU A 104 -8.99 -7.21 8.22
C LEU A 104 -7.93 -8.03 8.95
N SER A 105 -8.29 -9.19 9.51
CA SER A 105 -7.36 -10.08 10.20
C SER A 105 -6.28 -10.61 9.28
N LYS A 106 -6.65 -11.04 8.06
CA LYS A 106 -5.71 -11.52 7.05
C LYS A 106 -4.78 -10.41 6.55
N VAL A 107 -5.30 -9.23 6.22
CA VAL A 107 -4.47 -8.08 5.82
C VAL A 107 -3.55 -7.63 6.97
N ALA A 108 -4.01 -7.70 8.22
CA ALA A 108 -3.17 -7.36 9.38
C ALA A 108 -1.95 -8.28 9.52
N LEU A 109 -2.01 -9.55 9.08
CA LEU A 109 -0.84 -10.43 9.04
C LEU A 109 0.22 -9.88 8.08
N THR A 110 -0.19 -9.50 6.88
CA THR A 110 0.68 -8.87 5.86
C THR A 110 1.27 -7.56 6.36
N VAL A 111 0.45 -6.69 6.96
CA VAL A 111 0.90 -5.41 7.51
C VAL A 111 1.97 -5.63 8.58
N LYS A 112 1.73 -6.54 9.54
CA LYS A 112 2.69 -6.88 10.61
C LYS A 112 3.98 -7.46 10.07
N TYR A 113 3.89 -8.26 9.02
CA TYR A 113 5.07 -8.84 8.37
C TYR A 113 5.93 -7.75 7.72
N LEU A 114 5.33 -6.74 7.07
CA LEU A 114 6.06 -5.74 6.27
C LEU A 114 6.54 -4.52 7.05
N THR A 115 5.77 -4.04 8.04
CA THR A 115 6.03 -2.74 8.69
C THR A 115 7.19 -2.78 9.69
N LYS A 116 8.01 -1.73 9.71
CA LYS A 116 8.95 -1.42 10.80
C LYS A 116 8.25 -0.82 12.03
N GLY A 117 7.02 -0.34 11.87
CA GLY A 117 6.21 0.18 12.98
C GLY A 117 5.10 1.16 12.60
N LYS A 118 5.25 1.93 11.51
CA LYS A 118 4.21 2.89 11.09
C LYS A 118 3.18 2.25 10.17
N ILE A 119 1.90 2.53 10.43
CA ILE A 119 0.77 1.97 9.70
C ILE A 119 -0.25 3.08 9.46
N LEU A 120 -0.74 3.20 8.23
CA LEU A 120 -1.91 4.00 7.87
C LEU A 120 -2.99 3.06 7.33
N LEU A 121 -4.04 2.83 8.12
CA LEU A 121 -5.13 1.93 7.74
C LEU A 121 -6.35 2.75 7.33
N CYS A 122 -6.75 2.64 6.06
CA CYS A 122 -7.98 3.22 5.56
C CYS A 122 -9.13 2.21 5.75
N THR A 123 -10.21 2.63 6.41
CA THR A 123 -11.42 1.82 6.58
C THR A 123 -12.65 2.68 6.37
N GLY A 124 -13.74 2.07 5.93
CA GLY A 124 -15.05 2.71 5.79
C GLY A 124 -15.95 2.46 7.00
N LYS A 125 -17.04 3.23 7.10
CA LYS A 125 -18.11 2.99 8.06
C LYS A 125 -19.28 2.33 7.32
N TRP A 126 -19.80 1.23 7.86
CA TRP A 126 -21.13 0.75 7.45
C TRP A 126 -22.14 1.86 7.72
N LYS A 127 -22.98 2.18 6.73
CA LYS A 127 -24.21 2.96 6.97
C LYS A 127 -25.31 2.03 7.46
#